data_AF-A0A951DVV3-F1
#
_entry.id   AF-A0A951DVV3-F1
#
_cell.length_a   1.000
_cell.length_b   1.000
_cell.length_c   1.000
_cell.angle_alpha   90.00
_cell.angle_beta   90.00
_cell.angle_gamma   90.00
#
_symmetry.space_group_name_H-M   'P 1'
#
loop_
_entity.id
_entity.type
_entity.pdbx_description
1 polymer ?
#
loop_
_entity_poly.entity_id
_entity_poly.type
_entity_poly.pdbx_seq_one_letter_code
_entity_poly.pdbx_strand_id
1 'polypeptide(L)'
;MPKIKAERLEEIGRALFIAAGTPEEEAALVMRHIVGANLVGHDSHGVIQIPTYIERIKVGHIVPGAPWLIVKESPTTTVVDGHWGFGYVVNERAMRLTIDKAEKSNVAAATVFRQGHIGRLSSYTQMAAKAGMIGLITADSGRSPKAVAPFGGREARLGTNPISMAIPSDLDGPLYLDMATSAAAAGKIALAVARNQPVPDGWVIGSDGKPTNDPRQLRQGGALLPLGGPDGGYKGTGLAVMVEILCGLLTGLGFGVEPTGRHNDGCFMACFKVDAFRPLAEFKKDIGDFIKYLKETPPAEGSSGVLYPGEIEHRREQDRRQNGIDVEDSTWDKIKSLAQDYGLARQLAL
;
A
#
# COMPACT_ATOMS: atom_id res chain seq x y z
N MET A 1 19.54 -15.28 -3.63
CA MET A 1 18.37 -14.48 -4.05
C MET A 1 18.11 -14.77 -5.53
N PRO A 2 17.14 -15.63 -5.87
CA PRO A 2 16.76 -15.85 -7.26
C PRO A 2 16.18 -14.58 -7.90
N LYS A 3 16.43 -14.42 -9.20
CA LYS A 3 15.81 -13.38 -10.03
C LYS A 3 14.77 -14.03 -10.94
N ILE A 4 13.50 -13.67 -10.76
CA ILE A 4 12.35 -14.34 -11.37
C ILE A 4 11.55 -13.35 -12.22
N LYS A 5 11.07 -13.78 -13.39
CA LYS A 5 10.20 -12.97 -14.25
C LYS A 5 8.86 -12.70 -13.58
N ALA A 6 8.29 -11.52 -13.82
CA ALA A 6 7.04 -11.08 -13.22
C ALA A 6 5.90 -12.07 -13.52
N GLU A 7 5.79 -12.48 -14.78
CA GLU A 7 4.79 -13.43 -15.27
C GLU A 7 4.90 -14.76 -14.54
N ARG A 8 6.14 -15.20 -14.26
CA ARG A 8 6.37 -16.44 -13.52
C ARG A 8 5.92 -16.34 -12.07
N LEU A 9 6.16 -15.20 -11.41
CA LEU A 9 5.66 -14.98 -10.05
C LEU A 9 4.13 -14.94 -10.03
N GLU A 10 3.49 -14.31 -11.02
CA GLU A 10 2.03 -14.29 -11.17
C GLU A 10 1.47 -15.71 -11.31
N GLU A 11 2.03 -16.53 -12.20
CA GLU A 11 1.62 -17.93 -12.39
C GLU A 11 1.69 -18.74 -11.09
N ILE A 12 2.85 -18.71 -10.41
CA ILE A 12 3.08 -19.46 -9.18
C ILE A 12 2.10 -19.01 -8.09
N GLY A 13 2.02 -17.71 -7.86
CA GLY A 13 1.16 -17.17 -6.80
C GLY A 13 -0.32 -17.40 -7.08
N ARG A 14 -0.77 -17.32 -8.34
CA ARG A 14 -2.15 -17.62 -8.72
C ARG A 14 -2.50 -19.06 -8.39
N ALA A 15 -1.64 -20.00 -8.79
CA ALA A 15 -1.86 -21.42 -8.52
C ALA A 15 -1.94 -21.69 -7.00
N LEU A 16 -1.07 -21.07 -6.20
CA LEU A 16 -1.09 -21.19 -4.74
C LEU A 16 -2.37 -20.62 -4.11
N PHE A 17 -2.82 -19.44 -4.54
CA PHE A 17 -4.06 -18.86 -4.03
C PHE A 17 -5.29 -19.68 -4.40
N ILE A 18 -5.34 -20.21 -5.64
CA ILE A 18 -6.42 -21.10 -6.09
C ILE A 18 -6.44 -22.37 -5.24
N ALA A 19 -5.29 -23.01 -5.01
CA ALA A 19 -5.18 -24.18 -4.14
C ALA A 19 -5.56 -23.87 -2.67
N ALA A 20 -5.38 -22.62 -2.24
CA ALA A 20 -5.85 -22.14 -0.94
C ALA A 20 -7.35 -21.78 -0.90
N GLY A 21 -8.11 -22.05 -1.98
CA GLY A 21 -9.56 -21.82 -2.05
C GLY A 21 -9.97 -20.45 -2.60
N THR A 22 -9.06 -19.71 -3.21
CA THR A 22 -9.37 -18.41 -3.84
C THR A 22 -9.96 -18.60 -5.24
N PRO A 23 -11.09 -17.94 -5.58
CA PRO A 23 -11.61 -17.96 -6.95
C PRO A 23 -10.55 -17.48 -7.96
N GLU A 24 -10.53 -18.07 -9.15
CA GLU A 24 -9.48 -17.80 -10.14
C GLU A 24 -9.34 -16.32 -10.50
N GLU A 25 -10.46 -15.62 -10.68
CA GLU A 25 -10.48 -14.19 -10.98
C GLU A 25 -9.88 -13.34 -9.85
N GLU A 26 -10.19 -13.70 -8.59
CA GLU A 26 -9.61 -13.02 -7.42
C GLU A 26 -8.13 -13.32 -7.28
N ALA A 27 -7.71 -14.56 -7.50
CA ALA A 27 -6.30 -14.94 -7.47
C ALA A 27 -5.48 -14.17 -8.51
N ALA A 28 -6.02 -14.01 -9.72
CA ALA A 28 -5.40 -13.19 -10.77
C ALA A 28 -5.30 -11.71 -10.36
N LEU A 29 -6.38 -11.14 -9.81
CA LEU A 29 -6.40 -9.76 -9.32
C LEU A 29 -5.38 -9.55 -8.20
N VAL A 30 -5.41 -10.39 -7.16
CA VAL A 30 -4.49 -10.32 -6.01
C VAL A 30 -3.04 -10.40 -6.48
N MET A 31 -2.73 -11.33 -7.38
CA MET A 31 -1.37 -11.49 -7.89
C MET A 31 -0.90 -10.32 -8.75
N ARG A 32 -1.77 -9.71 -9.54
CA ARG A 32 -1.44 -8.47 -10.27
C ARG A 32 -1.03 -7.34 -9.33
N HIS A 33 -1.70 -7.19 -8.19
CA HIS A 33 -1.33 -6.18 -7.20
C HIS A 33 -0.03 -6.53 -6.46
N ILE A 34 0.14 -7.78 -6.07
CA ILE A 34 1.36 -8.29 -5.41
C ILE A 34 2.58 -8.12 -6.31
N VAL A 35 2.54 -8.62 -7.53
CA VAL A 35 3.66 -8.51 -8.47
C VAL A 35 3.83 -7.07 -8.94
N GLY A 36 2.74 -6.32 -9.11
CA GLY A 36 2.77 -4.88 -9.34
C GLY A 36 3.57 -4.13 -8.28
N ALA A 37 3.38 -4.45 -7.00
CA ALA A 37 4.16 -3.86 -5.91
C ALA A 37 5.66 -4.22 -5.99
N ASN A 38 6.00 -5.46 -6.36
CA ASN A 38 7.39 -5.82 -6.63
C ASN A 38 7.96 -5.05 -7.82
N LEU A 39 7.25 -4.93 -8.94
CA LEU A 39 7.77 -4.25 -10.13
C LEU A 39 8.25 -2.82 -9.81
N VAL A 40 7.51 -2.09 -8.99
CA VAL A 40 7.87 -0.71 -8.61
C VAL A 40 8.82 -0.62 -7.40
N GLY A 41 9.21 -1.74 -6.79
CA GLY A 41 10.15 -1.77 -5.66
C GLY A 41 9.56 -1.67 -4.26
N HIS A 42 8.25 -1.82 -4.12
CA HIS A 42 7.58 -1.95 -2.83
C HIS A 42 7.51 -3.42 -2.40
N ASP A 43 8.69 -4.05 -2.30
CA ASP A 43 8.82 -5.50 -2.10
C ASP A 43 8.12 -6.01 -0.83
N SER A 44 8.00 -5.16 0.21
CA SER A 44 7.25 -5.47 1.43
C SER A 44 5.75 -5.70 1.22
N HIS A 45 5.18 -5.26 0.10
CA HIS A 45 3.78 -5.49 -0.28
C HIS A 45 3.65 -6.46 -1.46
N GLY A 46 4.76 -7.06 -1.88
CA GLY A 46 4.85 -8.00 -2.99
C GLY A 46 4.80 -9.46 -2.57
N VAL A 47 5.49 -10.33 -3.32
CA VAL A 47 5.41 -11.81 -3.17
C VAL A 47 5.74 -12.33 -1.78
N ILE A 48 6.45 -11.55 -0.96
CA ILE A 48 6.68 -11.83 0.46
C ILE A 48 5.38 -12.01 1.27
N GLN A 49 4.27 -11.45 0.77
CA GLN A 49 2.96 -11.53 1.42
C GLN A 49 2.19 -12.80 1.07
N ILE A 50 2.56 -13.56 0.03
CA ILE A 50 1.85 -14.76 -0.39
C ILE A 50 1.69 -15.75 0.78
N PRO A 51 2.75 -16.12 1.54
CA PRO A 51 2.59 -17.04 2.66
C PRO A 51 1.69 -16.48 3.77
N THR A 52 1.83 -15.19 4.08
CA THR A 52 1.03 -14.51 5.10
C THR A 52 -0.46 -14.50 4.74
N TYR A 53 -0.80 -14.25 3.48
CA TYR A 53 -2.19 -14.22 3.05
C TYR A 53 -2.80 -15.61 2.99
N ILE A 54 -2.07 -16.63 2.53
CA ILE A 54 -2.53 -18.02 2.59
C ILE A 54 -2.80 -18.44 4.03
N GLU A 55 -1.92 -18.08 4.97
CA GLU A 55 -2.16 -18.33 6.39
C GLU A 55 -3.40 -17.61 6.90
N ARG A 56 -3.59 -16.33 6.53
CA ARG A 56 -4.80 -15.57 6.88
C ARG A 56 -6.08 -16.15 6.29
N ILE A 57 -6.01 -16.83 5.13
CA ILE A 57 -7.13 -17.61 4.59
C ILE A 57 -7.41 -18.82 5.48
N LYS A 58 -6.38 -19.59 5.84
CA LYS A 58 -6.50 -20.79 6.69
C LYS A 58 -7.15 -20.49 8.04
N VAL A 59 -6.81 -19.36 8.67
CA VAL A 59 -7.40 -18.94 9.96
C VAL A 59 -8.69 -18.11 9.80
N GLY A 60 -9.22 -17.96 8.58
CA GLY A 60 -10.49 -17.26 8.32
C GLY A 60 -10.43 -15.73 8.46
N HIS A 61 -9.23 -15.15 8.54
CA HIS A 61 -9.05 -13.69 8.59
C HIS A 61 -9.30 -13.05 7.22
N ILE A 62 -8.95 -13.74 6.14
CA ILE A 62 -9.31 -13.41 4.76
C ILE A 62 -10.29 -14.47 4.27
N VAL A 63 -11.40 -14.04 3.66
CA VAL A 63 -12.45 -14.90 3.12
C VAL A 63 -12.48 -14.75 1.60
N PRO A 64 -11.83 -15.65 0.84
CA PRO A 64 -11.85 -15.59 -0.61
C PRO A 64 -13.26 -15.75 -1.17
N GLY A 65 -13.59 -15.01 -2.24
CA GLY A 65 -14.93 -15.01 -2.82
C GLY A 65 -16.01 -14.36 -1.97
N ALA A 66 -15.65 -13.65 -0.89
CA ALA A 66 -16.61 -12.95 -0.07
C ALA A 66 -17.41 -11.94 -0.91
N PRO A 67 -18.75 -11.94 -0.82
CA PRO A 67 -19.55 -10.93 -1.50
C PRO A 67 -19.32 -9.58 -0.82
N TRP A 68 -18.86 -8.58 -1.56
CA TRP A 68 -18.84 -7.20 -1.05
C TRP A 68 -20.25 -6.60 -1.11
N LEU A 69 -20.61 -5.75 -0.15
CA LEU A 69 -21.94 -5.17 -0.02
C LEU A 69 -21.87 -3.64 0.03
N ILE A 70 -22.66 -2.96 -0.81
CA ILE A 70 -22.91 -1.54 -0.67
C ILE A 70 -23.97 -1.36 0.42
N VAL A 71 -23.56 -0.85 1.58
CA VAL A 71 -24.46 -0.68 2.73
C VAL A 71 -25.14 0.69 2.76
N LYS A 72 -24.56 1.67 2.06
CA LYS A 72 -25.14 3.00 1.86
C LYS A 72 -24.60 3.63 0.59
N GLU A 73 -25.46 4.30 -0.17
CA GLU A 73 -25.11 4.89 -1.45
C GLU A 73 -25.83 6.22 -1.67
N SER A 74 -25.14 7.14 -2.34
CA SER A 74 -25.70 8.35 -2.94
C SER A 74 -25.06 8.56 -4.33
N PRO A 75 -25.44 9.60 -5.10
CA PRO A 75 -24.77 9.91 -6.37
C PRO A 75 -23.25 10.10 -6.23
N THR A 76 -22.77 10.64 -5.11
CA THR A 76 -21.36 11.00 -4.89
C THR A 76 -20.67 10.22 -3.77
N THR A 77 -21.38 9.35 -3.04
CA THR A 77 -20.79 8.59 -1.93
C THR A 77 -21.19 7.12 -1.94
N THR A 78 -20.27 6.24 -1.53
CA THR A 78 -20.52 4.81 -1.34
C THR A 78 -19.91 4.33 -0.02
N VAL A 79 -20.64 3.53 0.75
CA VAL A 79 -20.12 2.83 1.93
C VAL A 79 -20.17 1.34 1.64
N VAL A 80 -19.03 0.67 1.80
CA VAL A 80 -18.80 -0.71 1.38
C VAL A 80 -18.38 -1.57 2.57
N ASP A 81 -19.12 -2.65 2.82
CA ASP A 81 -18.65 -3.76 3.67
C ASP A 81 -17.93 -4.78 2.79
N GLY A 82 -16.64 -5.00 3.07
CA GLY A 82 -15.80 -5.94 2.34
C GLY A 82 -16.00 -7.40 2.74
N HIS A 83 -16.80 -7.69 3.77
CA HIS A 83 -17.08 -9.02 4.31
C HIS A 83 -15.82 -9.89 4.51
N TRP A 84 -14.73 -9.24 4.90
CA TRP A 84 -13.41 -9.82 5.13
C TRP A 84 -12.76 -10.45 3.89
N GLY A 85 -13.19 -10.05 2.71
CA GLY A 85 -12.53 -10.42 1.46
C GLY A 85 -11.11 -9.86 1.34
N PHE A 86 -10.44 -10.21 0.25
CA PHE A 86 -9.16 -9.60 -0.09
C PHE A 86 -9.29 -8.09 -0.25
N GLY A 87 -8.49 -7.33 0.50
CA GLY A 87 -8.44 -5.87 0.39
C GLY A 87 -8.17 -5.41 -1.04
N TYR A 88 -7.33 -6.13 -1.78
CA TYR A 88 -7.08 -5.91 -3.21
C TYR A 88 -8.35 -5.92 -4.06
N VAL A 89 -9.17 -6.96 -3.89
CA VAL A 89 -10.40 -7.16 -4.68
C VAL A 89 -11.42 -6.09 -4.34
N VAL A 90 -11.64 -5.84 -3.05
CA VAL A 90 -12.67 -4.91 -2.58
C VAL A 90 -12.32 -3.48 -2.99
N ASN A 91 -11.09 -3.02 -2.78
CA ASN A 91 -10.71 -1.64 -3.11
C ASN A 91 -10.58 -1.38 -4.61
N GLU A 92 -10.19 -2.38 -5.41
CA GLU A 92 -10.22 -2.18 -6.86
C GLU A 92 -11.64 -1.98 -7.38
N ARG A 93 -12.60 -2.78 -6.87
CA ARG A 93 -14.02 -2.61 -7.20
C ARG A 93 -14.57 -1.27 -6.70
N ALA A 94 -14.25 -0.90 -5.45
CA ALA A 94 -14.67 0.37 -4.86
C ALA A 94 -14.09 1.58 -5.61
N MET A 95 -12.82 1.53 -6.04
CA MET A 95 -12.20 2.60 -6.81
C MET A 95 -12.85 2.73 -8.20
N ARG A 96 -13.14 1.62 -8.90
CA ARG A 96 -13.90 1.68 -10.17
C ARG A 96 -15.26 2.34 -10.00
N LEU A 97 -16.02 1.92 -8.99
CA LEU A 97 -17.32 2.52 -8.69
C LEU A 97 -17.20 4.02 -8.34
N THR A 98 -16.15 4.41 -7.62
CA THR A 98 -15.89 5.81 -7.27
C THR A 98 -15.54 6.64 -8.51
N ILE A 99 -14.74 6.10 -9.44
CA ILE A 99 -14.46 6.71 -10.74
C ILE A 99 -15.76 6.87 -11.54
N ASP A 100 -16.58 5.82 -11.66
CA ASP A 100 -17.85 5.86 -12.42
C ASP A 100 -18.84 6.90 -11.87
N LYS A 101 -18.85 7.11 -10.56
CA LYS A 101 -19.66 8.15 -9.91
C LYS A 101 -19.07 9.55 -10.15
N ALA A 102 -17.77 9.71 -9.99
CA ALA A 102 -17.10 10.99 -10.24
C ALA A 102 -17.21 11.42 -11.70
N GLU A 103 -17.27 10.49 -12.65
CA GLU A 103 -17.50 10.79 -14.07
C GLU A 103 -18.84 11.50 -14.28
N LYS A 104 -19.87 11.10 -13.53
CA LYS A 104 -21.25 11.62 -13.63
C LYS A 104 -21.51 12.82 -12.73
N SER A 105 -20.78 12.94 -11.63
CA SER A 105 -21.07 13.91 -10.56
C SER A 105 -19.88 14.80 -10.20
N ASN A 106 -18.83 14.80 -11.02
CA ASN A 106 -17.58 15.55 -10.90
C ASN A 106 -16.69 15.14 -9.72
N VAL A 107 -17.27 14.78 -8.57
CA VAL A 107 -16.53 14.29 -7.40
C VAL A 107 -17.30 13.12 -6.80
N ALA A 108 -16.56 12.08 -6.39
CA ALA A 108 -17.14 11.02 -5.59
C ALA A 108 -16.14 10.50 -4.56
N ALA A 109 -16.66 9.91 -3.48
CA ALA A 109 -15.89 9.30 -2.43
C ALA A 109 -16.47 7.95 -1.99
N ALA A 110 -15.62 7.09 -1.43
CA ALA A 110 -16.06 5.84 -0.85
C ALA A 110 -15.31 5.51 0.45
N THR A 111 -16.01 4.83 1.34
CA THR A 111 -15.42 4.17 2.51
C THR A 111 -15.54 2.66 2.39
N VAL A 112 -14.52 1.95 2.83
CA VAL A 112 -14.48 0.48 2.85
C VAL A 112 -14.06 0.02 4.25
N PHE A 113 -14.78 -0.97 4.80
CA PHE A 113 -14.50 -1.56 6.10
C PHE A 113 -14.65 -3.09 6.06
N ARG A 114 -14.14 -3.78 7.10
CA ARG A 114 -14.16 -5.26 7.21
C ARG A 114 -13.53 -5.91 5.99
N GLN A 115 -12.25 -5.70 5.81
CA GLN A 115 -11.46 -6.26 4.71
C GLN A 115 -10.05 -6.63 5.17
N GLY A 116 -9.40 -7.50 4.40
CA GLY A 116 -7.99 -7.78 4.57
C GLY A 116 -7.08 -6.62 4.14
N HIS A 117 -5.77 -6.85 4.25
CA HIS A 117 -4.76 -5.86 3.85
C HIS A 117 -4.88 -5.49 2.37
N ILE A 118 -4.72 -4.20 2.07
CA ILE A 118 -4.99 -3.64 0.74
C ILE A 118 -3.73 -3.43 -0.11
N GLY A 119 -2.55 -3.72 0.42
CA GLY A 119 -1.30 -3.59 -0.31
C GLY A 119 -0.89 -2.15 -0.60
N ARG A 120 -0.36 -1.91 -1.80
CA ARG A 120 0.16 -0.60 -2.22
C ARG A 120 -0.98 0.32 -2.70
N LEU A 121 -1.12 1.47 -2.05
CA LEU A 121 -2.23 2.41 -2.23
C LEU A 121 -2.25 3.01 -3.64
N SER A 122 -1.08 3.29 -4.21
CA SER A 122 -0.98 3.87 -5.57
C SER A 122 -1.48 2.96 -6.68
N SER A 123 -1.67 1.66 -6.43
CA SER A 123 -2.34 0.78 -7.40
C SER A 123 -3.79 1.20 -7.67
N TYR A 124 -4.46 1.83 -6.70
CA TYR A 124 -5.83 2.30 -6.83
C TYR A 124 -5.90 3.72 -7.38
N THR A 125 -5.11 4.65 -6.84
CA THR A 125 -5.16 6.06 -7.28
C THR A 125 -4.74 6.22 -8.74
N GLN A 126 -3.81 5.40 -9.22
CA GLN A 126 -3.45 5.39 -10.65
C GLN A 126 -4.60 4.96 -11.56
N MET A 127 -5.61 4.22 -11.07
CA MET A 127 -6.81 3.93 -11.87
C MET A 127 -7.60 5.21 -12.16
N ALA A 128 -7.73 6.10 -11.16
CA ALA A 128 -8.39 7.39 -11.33
C ALA A 128 -7.57 8.31 -12.25
N ALA A 129 -6.24 8.38 -12.07
CA ALA A 129 -5.36 9.15 -12.94
C ALA A 129 -5.45 8.70 -14.41
N LYS A 130 -5.53 7.39 -14.67
CA LYS A 130 -5.74 6.84 -16.01
C LYS A 130 -7.11 7.20 -16.60
N ALA A 131 -8.11 7.38 -15.75
CA ALA A 131 -9.44 7.87 -16.14
C ALA A 131 -9.52 9.41 -16.28
N GLY A 132 -8.40 10.14 -16.20
CA GLY A 132 -8.39 11.60 -16.31
C GLY A 132 -8.84 12.32 -15.04
N MET A 133 -8.84 11.63 -13.89
CA MET A 133 -9.25 12.17 -12.60
C MET A 133 -8.09 12.22 -11.61
N ILE A 134 -8.13 13.14 -10.66
CA ILE A 134 -7.26 13.08 -9.48
C ILE A 134 -7.80 12.01 -8.55
N GLY A 135 -6.95 11.04 -8.17
CA GLY A 135 -7.31 9.97 -7.23
C GLY A 135 -6.63 10.18 -5.88
N LEU A 136 -7.39 10.04 -4.80
CA LEU A 136 -6.90 10.03 -3.41
C LEU A 136 -7.34 8.72 -2.75
N ILE A 137 -6.44 8.11 -1.97
CA ILE A 137 -6.81 7.02 -1.07
C ILE A 137 -5.94 7.09 0.19
N THR A 138 -6.57 6.84 1.32
CA THR A 138 -5.92 6.64 2.60
C THR A 138 -6.35 5.29 3.16
N ALA A 139 -5.48 4.65 3.92
CA ALA A 139 -5.83 3.45 4.65
C ALA A 139 -5.25 3.46 6.05
N ASP A 140 -5.90 2.73 6.94
CA ASP A 140 -5.33 2.35 8.21
C ASP A 140 -5.42 0.83 8.37
N SER A 141 -4.70 0.31 9.34
CA SER A 141 -4.85 -1.08 9.78
C SER A 141 -5.90 -1.22 10.89
N GLY A 142 -6.82 -0.26 10.99
CA GLY A 142 -7.91 -0.19 11.96
C GLY A 142 -7.50 -0.66 13.35
N ARG A 143 -8.26 -1.63 13.89
CA ARG A 143 -8.07 -2.20 15.23
C ARG A 143 -6.95 -3.25 15.33
N SER A 144 -5.84 -3.07 14.61
CA SER A 144 -4.66 -3.96 14.68
C SER A 144 -3.56 -3.39 15.59
N PRO A 145 -2.57 -4.21 16.02
CA PRO A 145 -1.42 -3.72 16.76
C PRO A 145 -0.76 -2.51 16.09
N LYS A 146 -0.53 -1.46 16.88
CA LYS A 146 -0.01 -0.17 16.42
C LYS A 146 1.52 -0.22 16.41
N ALA A 147 2.14 0.61 15.57
CA ALA A 147 3.59 0.62 15.40
C ALA A 147 4.23 1.99 15.63
N VAL A 148 3.45 3.08 15.59
CA VAL A 148 3.96 4.45 15.56
C VAL A 148 3.58 5.18 16.85
N ALA A 149 4.56 5.81 17.49
CA ALA A 149 4.32 6.70 18.61
C ALA A 149 3.87 8.08 18.10
N PRO A 150 2.75 8.63 18.58
CA PRO A 150 2.43 10.04 18.34
C PRO A 150 3.57 10.93 18.81
N PHE A 151 3.81 12.05 18.13
CA PHE A 151 4.89 12.97 18.46
C PHE A 151 4.88 13.37 19.95
N GLY A 152 6.04 13.27 20.60
CA GLY A 152 6.21 13.49 22.04
C GLY A 152 5.84 12.28 22.93
N GLY A 153 5.24 11.23 22.36
CA GLY A 153 4.97 9.97 23.04
C GLY A 153 6.10 8.95 22.85
N ARG A 154 6.07 7.89 23.67
CA ARG A 154 7.01 6.76 23.59
C ARG A 154 6.39 5.41 23.22
N GLU A 155 5.06 5.34 23.22
CA GLU A 155 4.31 4.10 22.99
C GLU A 155 3.63 4.12 21.64
N ALA A 156 3.60 2.97 20.97
CA ALA A 156 2.89 2.82 19.72
C ALA A 156 1.37 2.95 19.93
N ARG A 157 0.77 3.96 19.29
CA ARG A 157 -0.68 4.24 19.35
C ARG A 157 -1.31 4.44 17.98
N LEU A 158 -0.50 4.68 16.94
CA LEU A 158 -0.95 4.88 15.57
C LEU A 158 -0.40 3.78 14.64
N GLY A 159 -1.12 3.50 13.56
CA GLY A 159 -0.62 2.67 12.48
C GLY A 159 0.37 3.45 11.61
N THR A 160 0.87 2.81 10.55
CA THR A 160 1.68 3.51 9.54
C THR A 160 0.84 4.40 8.61
N ASN A 161 -0.49 4.22 8.64
CA ASN A 161 -1.53 5.11 8.14
C ASN A 161 -1.22 5.79 6.79
N PRO A 162 -1.02 4.99 5.72
CA PRO A 162 -0.55 5.53 4.44
C PRO A 162 -1.57 6.43 3.73
N ILE A 163 -1.02 7.32 2.90
CA ILE A 163 -1.72 8.24 2.01
C ILE A 163 -1.14 8.07 0.60
N SER A 164 -2.01 7.96 -0.40
CA SER A 164 -1.63 8.07 -1.80
C SER A 164 -2.52 9.05 -2.55
N MET A 165 -1.90 9.79 -3.48
CA MET A 165 -2.59 10.67 -4.41
C MET A 165 -1.93 10.56 -5.79
N ALA A 166 -2.72 10.31 -6.83
CA ALA A 166 -2.23 10.25 -8.21
C ALA A 166 -2.90 11.31 -9.07
N ILE A 167 -2.13 11.90 -9.97
CA ILE A 167 -2.52 13.06 -10.79
C ILE A 167 -2.38 12.67 -12.27
N PRO A 168 -3.38 12.94 -13.13
CA PRO A 168 -3.23 12.75 -14.57
C PRO A 168 -2.21 13.74 -15.12
N SER A 169 -1.25 13.26 -15.90
CA SER A 169 -0.20 14.07 -16.53
C SER A 169 0.07 13.60 -17.97
N ASP A 170 0.97 14.31 -18.67
CA ASP A 170 1.54 13.97 -19.99
C ASP A 170 2.99 13.48 -19.90
N LEU A 171 3.45 13.14 -18.69
CA LEU A 171 4.79 12.59 -18.46
C LEU A 171 4.90 11.15 -19.01
N ASP A 172 6.13 10.71 -19.29
CA ASP A 172 6.41 9.33 -19.68
C ASP A 172 6.03 8.30 -18.59
N GLY A 173 6.14 8.72 -17.32
CA GLY A 173 5.82 7.93 -16.14
C GLY A 173 4.65 8.49 -15.33
N PRO A 174 4.06 7.69 -14.43
CA PRO A 174 2.95 8.12 -13.60
C PRO A 174 3.40 9.16 -12.55
N LEU A 175 2.56 10.18 -12.30
CA LEU A 175 2.75 11.15 -11.23
C LEU A 175 1.90 10.77 -10.02
N TYR A 176 2.52 10.31 -8.93
CA TYR A 176 1.81 10.03 -7.69
C TYR A 176 2.69 10.12 -6.45
N LEU A 177 2.05 10.50 -5.34
CA LEU A 177 2.56 10.29 -3.99
C LEU A 177 2.02 8.97 -3.45
N ASP A 178 2.85 8.17 -2.80
CA ASP A 178 2.45 6.98 -2.04
C ASP A 178 3.39 6.78 -0.86
N MET A 179 2.92 7.06 0.35
CA MET A 179 3.77 7.09 1.53
C MET A 179 3.03 6.69 2.80
N ALA A 180 3.76 6.07 3.73
CA ALA A 180 3.34 5.99 5.12
C ALA A 180 3.47 7.37 5.80
N THR A 181 2.68 7.61 6.84
CA THR A 181 2.81 8.81 7.69
C THR A 181 3.85 8.63 8.81
N SER A 182 4.48 7.46 8.88
CA SER A 182 5.65 7.18 9.71
C SER A 182 6.96 7.53 9.01
N ALA A 183 8.04 7.73 9.79
CA ALA A 183 9.38 8.01 9.27
C ALA A 183 9.89 6.91 8.33
N ALA A 184 9.44 5.67 8.54
CA ALA A 184 9.67 4.55 7.65
C ALA A 184 8.50 3.56 7.66
N ALA A 185 8.39 2.76 6.60
CA ALA A 185 7.47 1.64 6.55
C ALA A 185 7.96 0.50 7.46
N ALA A 186 7.05 -0.16 8.17
CA ALA A 186 7.37 -1.30 9.05
C ALA A 186 8.12 -2.43 8.32
N GLY A 187 7.82 -2.65 7.03
CA GLY A 187 8.54 -3.61 6.19
C GLY A 187 10.01 -3.27 5.98
N LYS A 188 10.39 -1.98 5.89
CA LYS A 188 11.81 -1.57 5.81
C LYS A 188 12.55 -1.91 7.11
N ILE A 189 11.88 -1.76 8.26
CA ILE A 189 12.47 -2.15 9.55
C ILE A 189 12.64 -3.67 9.64
N ALA A 190 11.62 -4.44 9.24
CA ALA A 190 11.70 -5.90 9.21
C ALA A 190 12.86 -6.38 8.30
N LEU A 191 13.07 -5.74 7.16
CA LEU A 191 14.19 -6.02 6.27
C LEU A 191 15.54 -5.69 6.92
N ALA A 192 15.66 -4.55 7.62
CA ALA A 192 16.87 -4.18 8.35
C ALA A 192 17.20 -5.20 9.46
N VAL A 193 16.19 -5.69 10.20
CA VAL A 193 16.37 -6.81 11.15
C VAL A 193 16.90 -8.06 10.45
N ALA A 194 16.28 -8.46 9.34
CA ALA A 194 16.68 -9.67 8.61
C ALA A 194 18.11 -9.57 8.05
N ARG A 195 18.57 -8.37 7.68
CA ARG A 195 19.92 -8.09 7.19
C ARG A 195 20.92 -7.78 8.31
N ASN A 196 20.49 -7.77 9.57
CA ASN A 196 21.31 -7.35 10.72
C ASN A 196 21.98 -5.98 10.51
N GLN A 197 21.22 -5.03 9.96
CA GLN A 197 21.67 -3.67 9.64
C GLN A 197 20.97 -2.64 10.53
N PRO A 198 21.66 -1.55 10.95
CA PRO A 198 21.00 -0.43 11.59
C PRO A 198 20.05 0.29 10.61
N VAL A 199 19.07 0.99 11.16
CA VAL A 199 18.21 1.92 10.40
C VAL A 199 18.71 3.36 10.56
N PRO A 200 18.36 4.29 9.66
CA PRO A 200 18.69 5.70 9.86
C PRO A 200 18.18 6.24 11.20
N ASP A 201 18.93 7.19 11.77
CA ASP A 201 18.51 7.91 12.97
C ASP A 201 17.17 8.63 12.73
N GLY A 202 16.38 8.75 13.80
CA GLY A 202 15.06 9.39 13.73
C GLY A 202 13.94 8.50 13.18
N TRP A 203 14.20 7.20 12.95
CA TRP A 203 13.15 6.23 12.58
C TRP A 203 12.52 5.50 13.76
N VAL A 204 13.31 5.18 14.79
CA VAL A 204 12.91 4.28 15.88
C VAL A 204 13.26 4.90 17.24
N ILE A 205 12.42 4.63 18.23
CA ILE A 205 12.69 4.84 19.65
C ILE A 205 12.60 3.51 20.41
N GLY A 206 13.39 3.38 21.47
CA GLY A 206 13.33 2.26 22.41
C GLY A 206 12.09 2.31 23.31
N SER A 207 11.89 1.28 24.13
CA SER A 207 10.79 1.22 25.10
C SER A 207 10.84 2.31 26.17
N ASP A 208 12.02 2.90 26.41
CA ASP A 208 12.21 4.05 27.30
C ASP A 208 11.94 5.40 26.61
N GLY A 209 11.64 5.39 25.32
CA GLY A 209 11.42 6.57 24.49
C GLY A 209 12.67 7.24 23.93
N LYS A 210 13.87 6.67 24.16
CA LYS A 210 15.11 7.25 23.63
C LYS A 210 15.32 6.88 22.16
N PRO A 211 15.88 7.80 21.34
CA PRO A 211 16.26 7.50 19.96
C PRO A 211 17.20 6.31 19.85
N THR A 212 16.99 5.50 18.81
CA THR A 212 17.85 4.35 18.50
C THR A 212 17.83 4.05 17.00
N ASN A 213 18.94 3.50 16.52
CA ASN A 213 19.05 2.96 15.16
C ASN A 213 18.98 1.43 15.13
N ASP A 214 18.70 0.78 16.26
CA ASP A 214 18.52 -0.67 16.32
C ASP A 214 17.06 -1.03 15.92
N PRO A 215 16.84 -1.66 14.75
CA PRO A 215 15.49 -2.01 14.31
C PRO A 215 14.81 -3.07 15.18
N ARG A 216 15.56 -3.80 16.02
CA ARG A 216 15.02 -4.85 16.90
C ARG A 216 14.21 -4.27 18.07
N GLN A 217 14.40 -3.00 18.39
CA GLN A 217 13.71 -2.29 19.46
C GLN A 217 12.18 -2.27 19.28
N LEU A 218 11.67 -2.29 18.04
CA LEU A 218 10.23 -2.39 17.77
C LEU A 218 9.59 -3.65 18.38
N ARG A 219 10.32 -4.76 18.47
CA ARG A 219 9.82 -6.00 19.07
C ARG A 219 10.00 -6.04 20.59
N GLN A 220 10.67 -5.05 21.15
CA GLN A 220 11.05 -4.95 22.56
C GLN A 220 10.30 -3.82 23.28
N GLY A 221 9.14 -3.41 22.74
CA GLY A 221 8.31 -2.34 23.31
C GLY A 221 8.66 -0.93 22.84
N GLY A 222 9.60 -0.79 21.90
CA GLY A 222 9.85 0.46 21.19
C GLY A 222 8.80 0.76 20.12
N ALA A 223 8.96 1.89 19.44
CA ALA A 223 8.02 2.38 18.43
C ALA A 223 8.71 3.08 17.25
N LEU A 224 8.02 3.13 16.12
CA LEU A 224 8.37 3.98 15.00
C LEU A 224 8.07 5.44 15.34
N LEU A 225 8.91 6.35 14.85
CA LEU A 225 8.61 7.77 14.86
C LEU A 225 7.72 8.16 13.67
N PRO A 226 6.90 9.22 13.80
CA PRO A 226 6.15 9.80 12.69
C PRO A 226 7.08 10.41 11.63
N LEU A 227 6.55 10.63 10.42
CA LEU A 227 7.23 11.41 9.39
C LEU A 227 7.67 12.77 9.96
N GLY A 228 8.94 13.11 9.74
CA GLY A 228 9.58 14.29 10.32
C GLY A 228 10.40 13.98 11.57
N GLY A 229 10.34 12.74 12.09
CA GLY A 229 11.24 12.27 13.14
C GLY A 229 11.16 13.10 14.43
N PRO A 230 12.28 13.26 15.15
CA PRO A 230 12.34 14.00 16.42
C PRO A 230 11.98 15.48 16.32
N ASP A 231 12.24 16.13 15.17
CA ASP A 231 12.13 17.59 15.04
C ASP A 231 10.85 18.04 14.33
N GLY A 232 10.32 17.21 13.43
CA GLY A 232 9.16 17.52 12.60
C GLY A 232 7.99 16.55 12.75
N GLY A 233 8.09 15.57 13.64
CA GLY A 233 7.15 14.44 13.76
C GLY A 233 5.70 14.85 14.09
N TYR A 234 5.46 16.07 14.58
CA TYR A 234 4.10 16.57 14.77
C TYR A 234 3.32 16.67 13.45
N LYS A 235 4.00 16.92 12.32
CA LYS A 235 3.37 16.93 10.99
C LYS A 235 2.97 15.52 10.57
N GLY A 236 3.87 14.54 10.73
CA GLY A 236 3.56 13.13 10.49
C GLY A 236 2.44 12.60 11.39
N THR A 237 2.42 13.02 12.66
CA THR A 237 1.34 12.69 13.60
C THR A 237 0.03 13.29 13.16
N GLY A 238 0.02 14.57 12.74
CA GLY A 238 -1.18 15.22 12.21
C GLY A 238 -1.76 14.46 11.01
N LEU A 239 -0.92 14.06 10.05
CA LEU A 239 -1.34 13.25 8.91
C LEU A 239 -1.90 11.88 9.35
N ALA A 240 -1.18 11.18 10.23
CA ALA A 240 -1.58 9.86 10.73
C ALA A 240 -2.94 9.89 11.45
N VAL A 241 -3.21 10.95 12.23
CA VAL A 241 -4.49 11.15 12.92
C VAL A 241 -5.62 11.42 11.92
N MET A 242 -5.39 12.23 10.89
CA MET A 242 -6.40 12.46 9.85
C MET A 242 -6.75 11.16 9.12
N VAL A 243 -5.75 10.34 8.81
CA VAL A 243 -5.96 9.03 8.19
C VAL A 243 -6.74 8.09 9.11
N GLU A 244 -6.41 8.02 10.40
CA GLU A 244 -7.15 7.19 11.37
C GLU A 244 -8.62 7.65 11.50
N ILE A 245 -8.88 8.97 11.43
CA ILE A 245 -10.26 9.49 11.43
C ILE A 245 -11.00 9.04 10.17
N LEU A 246 -10.39 9.19 8.99
CA LEU A 246 -11.03 8.84 7.71
C LEU A 246 -11.22 7.33 7.53
N CYS A 247 -10.28 6.52 8.03
CA CYS A 247 -10.21 5.09 7.75
C CYS A 247 -10.73 4.23 8.91
N GLY A 248 -10.50 4.64 10.15
CA GLY A 248 -10.93 3.90 11.34
C GLY A 248 -12.28 4.39 11.86
N LEU A 249 -12.38 5.69 12.13
CA LEU A 249 -13.59 6.25 12.77
C LEU A 249 -14.75 6.44 11.79
N LEU A 250 -14.51 7.09 10.65
CA LEU A 250 -15.54 7.40 9.66
C LEU A 250 -16.14 6.14 9.02
N THR A 251 -15.33 5.09 8.87
CA THR A 251 -15.78 3.79 8.33
C THR A 251 -16.54 2.96 9.37
N GLY A 252 -16.50 3.35 10.66
CA GLY A 252 -17.11 2.62 11.77
C GLY A 252 -16.28 1.47 12.33
N LEU A 253 -15.01 1.31 11.92
CA LEU A 253 -14.09 0.30 12.46
C LEU A 253 -13.65 0.58 13.90
N GLY A 254 -13.62 1.86 14.30
CA GLY A 254 -13.11 2.28 15.60
C GLY A 254 -11.58 2.36 15.63
N PHE A 255 -11.02 2.36 16.85
CA PHE A 255 -9.59 2.56 17.09
C PHE A 255 -9.05 1.56 18.14
N GLY A 256 -7.73 1.60 18.36
CA GLY A 256 -7.07 0.74 19.33
C GLY A 256 -6.79 -0.66 18.78
N VAL A 257 -6.92 -1.68 19.63
CA VAL A 257 -6.69 -3.09 19.24
C VAL A 257 -7.97 -3.89 19.48
N GLU A 258 -8.33 -4.73 18.51
CA GLU A 258 -9.44 -5.67 18.56
C GLU A 258 -9.00 -6.91 19.34
N PRO A 259 -9.67 -7.28 20.45
CA PRO A 259 -9.27 -8.41 21.29
C PRO A 259 -9.15 -9.75 20.55
N THR A 260 -9.94 -9.97 19.50
CA THR A 260 -9.87 -11.22 18.69
C THR A 260 -8.62 -11.31 17.82
N GLY A 261 -7.89 -10.19 17.63
CA GLY A 261 -6.70 -10.14 16.78
C GLY A 261 -6.98 -10.25 15.28
N ARG A 262 -8.25 -10.20 14.86
CA ARG A 262 -8.62 -10.24 13.44
C ARG A 262 -8.18 -8.95 12.75
N HIS A 263 -7.29 -9.08 11.77
CA HIS A 263 -6.72 -7.97 11.00
C HIS A 263 -7.80 -7.29 10.15
N ASN A 264 -8.03 -5.99 10.35
CA ASN A 264 -9.08 -5.23 9.67
C ASN A 264 -8.58 -3.86 9.19
N ASP A 265 -8.53 -3.67 7.88
CA ASP A 265 -8.13 -2.39 7.29
C ASP A 265 -9.34 -1.55 6.92
N GLY A 266 -9.29 -0.26 7.28
CA GLY A 266 -10.22 0.74 6.83
C GLY A 266 -9.65 1.54 5.67
N CYS A 267 -10.51 1.95 4.74
CA CYS A 267 -10.09 2.83 3.65
C CYS A 267 -11.08 3.97 3.42
N PHE A 268 -10.53 5.11 3.02
CA PHE A 268 -11.26 6.21 2.45
C PHE A 268 -10.61 6.54 1.09
N MET A 269 -11.43 6.71 0.05
CA MET A 269 -10.98 7.09 -1.28
C MET A 269 -11.85 8.18 -1.88
N ALA A 270 -11.26 8.98 -2.75
CA ALA A 270 -11.97 10.03 -3.48
C ALA A 270 -11.42 10.18 -4.89
N CYS A 271 -12.29 10.54 -5.82
CA CYS A 271 -11.96 10.89 -7.20
C CYS A 271 -12.49 12.29 -7.51
N PHE A 272 -11.66 13.10 -8.16
CA PHE A 272 -12.01 14.45 -8.59
C PHE A 272 -11.81 14.55 -10.11
N LYS A 273 -12.91 14.76 -10.83
CA LYS A 273 -12.93 14.90 -12.29
C LYS A 273 -12.27 16.22 -12.68
N VAL A 274 -11.15 16.16 -13.40
CA VAL A 274 -10.33 17.35 -13.69
C VAL A 274 -11.05 18.31 -14.63
N ASP A 275 -11.73 17.80 -15.66
CA ASP A 275 -12.44 18.60 -16.65
C ASP A 275 -13.68 19.34 -16.10
N ALA A 276 -14.11 19.02 -14.88
CA ALA A 276 -15.08 19.81 -14.13
C ALA A 276 -14.52 21.15 -13.62
N PHE A 277 -13.19 21.29 -13.56
CA PHE A 277 -12.50 22.49 -13.11
C PHE A 277 -11.85 23.25 -14.27
N ARG A 278 -11.17 22.54 -15.18
CA ARG A 278 -10.52 23.13 -16.37
C ARG A 278 -10.21 22.05 -17.42
N PRO A 279 -9.98 22.40 -18.70
CA PRO A 279 -9.70 21.42 -19.75
C PRO A 279 -8.57 20.44 -19.39
N LEU A 280 -8.84 19.13 -19.46
CA LEU A 280 -7.90 18.08 -19.05
C LEU A 280 -6.56 18.14 -19.80
N ALA A 281 -6.59 18.46 -21.10
CA ALA A 281 -5.39 18.55 -21.92
C ALA A 281 -4.45 19.68 -21.44
N GLU A 282 -5.00 20.86 -21.13
CA GLU A 282 -4.24 21.98 -20.58
C GLU A 282 -3.70 21.67 -19.20
N PHE A 283 -4.52 21.04 -18.34
CA PHE A 283 -4.09 20.60 -17.01
C PHE A 283 -2.88 19.65 -17.10
N LYS A 284 -2.95 18.62 -17.95
CA LYS A 284 -1.85 17.67 -18.12
C LYS A 284 -0.57 18.36 -18.60
N LYS A 285 -0.67 19.27 -19.57
CA LYS A 285 0.46 20.04 -20.07
C LYS A 285 1.08 20.92 -18.99
N ASP A 286 0.28 21.62 -18.20
CA ASP A 286 0.77 22.46 -17.10
C ASP A 286 1.48 21.62 -16.02
N ILE A 287 1.03 20.39 -15.78
CA ILE A 287 1.74 19.44 -14.90
C ILE A 287 3.09 19.05 -15.50
N GLY A 288 3.16 18.76 -16.80
CA GLY A 288 4.42 18.49 -17.51
C GLY A 288 5.41 19.65 -17.39
N ASP A 289 4.95 20.88 -17.65
CA ASP A 289 5.73 22.11 -17.54
C ASP A 289 6.20 22.34 -16.08
N PHE A 290 5.33 22.10 -15.09
CA PHE A 290 5.68 22.21 -13.68
C PHE A 290 6.75 21.19 -13.26
N ILE A 291 6.63 19.93 -13.68
CA ILE A 291 7.65 18.91 -13.38
C ILE A 291 8.97 19.25 -14.07
N LYS A 292 8.94 19.74 -15.31
CA LYS A 292 10.15 20.23 -16.00
C LYS A 292 10.82 21.34 -15.19
N TYR A 293 10.06 22.34 -14.76
CA TYR A 293 10.56 23.43 -13.90
C TYR A 293 11.23 22.90 -12.62
N LEU A 294 10.61 21.92 -11.93
CA LEU A 294 11.22 21.31 -10.74
C LEU A 294 12.53 20.58 -11.06
N LYS A 295 12.60 19.85 -12.19
CA LYS A 295 13.78 19.09 -12.59
C LYS A 295 14.93 19.94 -13.10
N GLU A 296 14.66 21.18 -13.51
CA GLU A 296 15.68 22.18 -13.84
C GLU A 296 16.39 22.75 -12.61
N THR A 297 15.92 22.44 -11.40
CA THR A 297 16.62 22.80 -10.16
C THR A 297 18.04 22.22 -10.15
N PRO A 298 19.09 23.04 -9.95
CA PRO A 298 20.45 22.54 -9.85
C PRO A 298 20.59 21.46 -8.75
N PRO A 299 21.30 20.35 -9.02
CA PRO A 299 21.48 19.32 -8.03
C PRO A 299 22.25 19.85 -6.81
N ALA A 300 21.79 19.48 -5.61
CA ALA A 300 22.59 19.64 -4.40
C ALA A 300 23.85 18.75 -4.47
N GLU A 301 24.85 19.07 -3.65
CA GLU A 301 26.10 18.29 -3.57
C GLU A 301 25.81 16.79 -3.32
N GLY A 302 26.39 15.92 -4.16
CA GLY A 302 26.18 14.47 -4.09
C GLY A 302 24.83 13.96 -4.60
N SER A 303 23.93 14.84 -5.06
CA SER A 303 22.65 14.45 -5.65
C SER A 303 22.75 14.22 -7.16
N SER A 304 21.93 13.29 -7.68
CA SER A 304 21.76 13.08 -9.13
C SER A 304 20.69 13.98 -9.76
N GLY A 305 20.11 14.90 -8.98
CA GLY A 305 19.06 15.82 -9.41
C GLY A 305 17.71 15.55 -8.74
N VAL A 306 16.75 16.42 -9.03
CA VAL A 306 15.38 16.30 -8.51
C VAL A 306 14.63 15.20 -9.25
N LEU A 307 13.91 14.37 -8.49
CA LEU A 307 12.98 13.35 -9.01
C LEU A 307 11.55 13.76 -8.68
N TYR A 308 10.62 13.53 -9.62
CA TYR A 308 9.20 13.74 -9.32
C TYR A 308 8.58 12.52 -8.62
N PRO A 309 7.48 12.71 -7.86
CA PRO A 309 6.79 11.60 -7.18
C PRO A 309 6.30 10.53 -8.17
N GLY A 310 6.78 9.29 -8.03
CA GLY A 310 6.50 8.17 -8.94
C GLY A 310 7.63 7.88 -9.94
N GLU A 311 8.62 8.76 -10.09
CA GLU A 311 9.73 8.56 -11.04
C GLU A 311 10.65 7.40 -10.65
N ILE A 312 10.91 7.23 -9.35
CA ILE A 312 11.74 6.14 -8.82
C ILE A 312 11.10 4.79 -9.15
N GLU A 313 9.80 4.70 -8.88
CA GLU A 313 8.97 3.53 -9.08
C GLU A 313 8.84 3.19 -10.57
N HIS A 314 8.64 4.20 -11.43
CA HIS A 314 8.55 4.02 -12.88
C HIS A 314 9.85 3.44 -13.46
N ARG A 315 11.01 4.04 -13.13
CA ARG A 315 12.31 3.55 -13.59
C ARG A 315 12.55 2.11 -13.16
N ARG A 316 12.16 1.77 -11.92
CA ARG A 316 12.31 0.42 -11.38
C ARG A 316 11.38 -0.59 -12.03
N GLU A 317 10.15 -0.19 -12.36
CA GLU A 317 9.23 -1.03 -13.11
C GLU A 317 9.79 -1.41 -14.48
N GLN A 318 10.35 -0.45 -15.22
CA GLN A 318 10.96 -0.72 -16.53
C GLN A 318 12.11 -1.74 -16.41
N ASP A 319 13.01 -1.52 -15.44
CA ASP A 319 14.12 -2.44 -15.17
C ASP A 319 13.63 -3.83 -14.78
N ARG A 320 12.72 -3.95 -13.80
CA ARG A 320 12.25 -5.25 -13.28
C ARG A 320 11.38 -6.02 -14.26
N ARG A 321 10.67 -5.35 -15.18
CA ARG A 321 10.00 -6.02 -16.30
C ARG A 321 11.02 -6.66 -17.25
N GLN A 322 12.08 -5.93 -17.60
CA GLN A 322 13.10 -6.43 -18.51
C GLN A 322 13.99 -7.50 -17.85
N ASN A 323 14.45 -7.26 -16.64
CA ASN A 323 15.52 -8.02 -16.01
C ASN A 323 15.01 -9.04 -14.99
N GLY A 324 13.76 -8.93 -14.53
CA GLY A 324 13.16 -9.77 -13.49
C GLY A 324 13.24 -9.14 -12.09
N ILE A 325 12.55 -9.76 -11.15
CA ILE A 325 12.41 -9.35 -9.76
C ILE A 325 13.31 -10.23 -8.91
N ASP A 326 14.15 -9.60 -8.10
CA ASP A 326 14.90 -10.26 -7.05
C ASP A 326 13.98 -10.66 -5.89
N VAL A 327 13.97 -11.94 -5.52
CA VAL A 327 13.15 -12.47 -4.42
C VAL A 327 14.04 -13.08 -3.36
N GLU A 328 13.97 -12.61 -2.10
CA GLU A 328 14.80 -13.12 -1.01
C GLU A 328 14.70 -14.65 -0.86
N ASP A 329 15.82 -15.30 -0.58
CA ASP A 329 15.87 -16.77 -0.49
C ASP A 329 14.88 -17.32 0.54
N SER A 330 14.72 -16.63 1.68
CA SER A 330 13.75 -17.01 2.72
C SER A 330 12.29 -16.88 2.27
N THR A 331 11.98 -15.90 1.41
CA THR A 331 10.66 -15.76 0.79
C THR A 331 10.45 -16.86 -0.24
N TRP A 332 11.45 -17.11 -1.08
CA TRP A 332 11.40 -18.13 -2.12
C TRP A 332 11.24 -19.54 -1.55
N ASP A 333 11.97 -19.86 -0.49
CA ASP A 333 11.88 -21.15 0.20
C ASP A 333 10.50 -21.39 0.83
N LYS A 334 9.87 -20.35 1.39
CA LYS A 334 8.48 -20.43 1.88
C LYS A 334 7.48 -20.67 0.75
N ILE A 335 7.69 -20.04 -0.41
CA ILE A 335 6.84 -20.26 -1.60
C ILE A 335 6.99 -21.70 -2.10
N LYS A 336 8.23 -22.23 -2.18
CA LYS A 336 8.47 -23.64 -2.53
C LYS A 336 7.84 -24.61 -1.53
N SER A 337 7.99 -24.36 -0.23
CA SER A 337 7.37 -25.18 0.82
C SER A 337 5.85 -25.19 0.67
N LEU A 338 5.22 -24.04 0.45
CA LEU A 338 3.78 -23.98 0.20
C LEU A 338 3.38 -24.73 -1.06
N ALA A 339 4.16 -24.64 -2.14
CA ALA A 339 3.91 -25.41 -3.35
C ALA A 339 4.01 -26.93 -3.10
N GLN A 340 4.90 -27.37 -2.21
CA GLN A 340 4.98 -28.77 -1.79
C GLN A 340 3.75 -29.18 -0.97
N ASP A 341 3.36 -28.36 0.02
CA ASP A 341 2.19 -28.61 0.88
C ASP A 341 0.89 -28.73 0.09
N TYR A 342 0.73 -27.93 -0.97
CA TYR A 342 -0.43 -27.99 -1.88
C TYR A 342 -0.27 -29.00 -3.03
N GLY A 343 0.82 -29.76 -3.08
CA GLY A 343 1.07 -30.76 -4.14
C GLY A 343 1.34 -30.17 -5.53
N LEU A 344 1.69 -28.88 -5.60
CA LEU A 344 1.93 -28.13 -6.85
C LEU A 344 3.40 -28.04 -7.26
N ALA A 345 4.35 -28.45 -6.42
CA ALA A 345 5.79 -28.25 -6.66
C ALA A 345 6.26 -28.77 -8.03
N ARG A 346 5.87 -29.99 -8.42
CA ARG A 346 6.22 -30.57 -9.72
C ARG A 346 5.59 -29.81 -10.90
N GLN A 347 4.33 -29.41 -10.77
CA GLN A 347 3.61 -28.64 -11.79
C GLN A 347 4.23 -27.25 -11.97
N LEU A 348 4.67 -26.64 -10.88
CA LEU A 348 5.28 -25.32 -10.85
C LEU A 348 6.80 -25.36 -11.00
N ALA A 349 7.41 -26.51 -11.28
CA ALA A 349 8.87 -26.64 -11.40
C ALA A 349 9.64 -25.95 -10.25
N LEU A 350 9.18 -26.15 -9.01
CA LEU A 350 9.68 -25.53 -7.77
C LEU A 350 10.36 -26.51 -6.82
#